data_AF-A0AAV5Y6V0-F1
#
_entry.id   AF-A0AAV5Y6V0-F1
#
_cell.length_a   1.000
_cell.length_b   1.000
_cell.length_c   1.000
_cell.angle_alpha   90.00
_cell.angle_beta   90.00
_cell.angle_gamma   90.00
#
_symmetry.space_group_name_H-M   'P 1'
#
loop_
_entity.id
_entity.type
_entity.pdbx_description
1 polymer ?
#
loop_
_entity_poly.entity_id
_entity_poly.type
_entity_poly.pdbx_seq_one_letter_code
_entity_poly.pdbx_strand_id
1 'polypeptide(L)'
;MLSRRMILGSLAVVGVGLIGAAAAFAHGMGMGHGRPAMMKRVASAIIDEALEPAKVTPEQRAKIYAVRDRVFASFEAQRQSRGAHMQEALALFEADAVDAGRLTAFRTQREAEHRQLGDTISQALVEVHDVLTPAQRKAVADWVRANHPGHRG
;
A
#
# COMPACT_ATOMS: atom_id res chain seq x y z
N MET A 1 -12.05 21.00 29.48
CA MET A 1 -13.01 20.79 28.38
C MET A 1 -12.24 20.72 27.07
N LEU A 2 -11.91 19.51 26.60
CA LEU A 2 -11.18 19.32 25.35
C LEU A 2 -12.15 18.90 24.24
N SER A 3 -12.06 19.55 23.07
CA SER A 3 -13.03 19.42 21.98
C SER A 3 -12.92 18.09 21.24
N ARG A 4 -14.04 17.37 21.22
CA ARG A 4 -14.41 16.30 20.28
C ARG A 4 -14.19 16.77 18.83
N ARG A 5 -13.05 16.44 18.19
CA ARG A 5 -12.94 16.40 16.71
C ARG A 5 -11.67 15.77 16.10
N MET A 6 -10.79 15.13 16.87
CA MET A 6 -9.64 14.37 16.34
C MET A 6 -9.71 12.86 16.63
N ILE A 7 -10.85 12.23 16.33
CA ILE A 7 -10.97 10.76 16.35
C ILE A 7 -11.68 10.31 15.07
N LEU A 8 -10.92 10.14 13.99
CA LEU A 8 -11.27 9.49 12.73
C LEU A 8 -9.92 9.07 12.11
N GLY A 9 -9.48 7.83 12.05
CA GLY A 9 -10.07 6.59 12.52
C GLY A 9 -8.95 5.60 12.86
N SER A 10 -8.94 5.19 14.12
CA SER A 10 -8.11 4.12 14.65
C SER A 10 -8.82 2.78 14.39
N LEU A 11 -8.77 2.21 13.18
CA LEU A 11 -9.27 0.84 12.92
C LEU A 11 -8.90 0.31 11.52
N ALA A 12 -7.60 0.20 11.20
CA ALA A 12 -7.13 -0.59 10.04
C ALA A 12 -5.64 -1.01 10.11
N VAL A 13 -5.06 -1.20 11.31
CA VAL A 13 -3.58 -1.22 11.42
C VAL A 13 -2.90 -2.57 11.13
N VAL A 14 -3.60 -3.69 10.94
CA VAL A 14 -2.88 -4.98 10.79
C VAL A 14 -2.48 -5.31 9.34
N GLY A 15 -3.18 -4.78 8.32
CA GLY A 15 -2.85 -5.02 6.91
C GLY A 15 -2.20 -3.84 6.17
N VAL A 16 -2.57 -2.61 6.54
CA VAL A 16 -2.12 -1.38 5.86
C VAL A 16 -0.78 -0.87 6.42
N GLY A 17 -0.45 -1.21 7.67
CA GLY A 17 0.77 -0.73 8.33
C GLY A 17 2.07 -1.17 7.65
N LEU A 18 2.14 -2.40 7.12
CA LEU A 18 3.37 -2.91 6.51
C LEU A 18 3.70 -2.26 5.15
N ILE A 19 2.69 -2.05 4.30
CA ILE A 19 2.88 -1.43 2.98
C ILE A 19 2.96 0.10 3.12
N GLY A 20 2.16 0.70 4.01
CA GLY A 20 2.18 2.15 4.29
C GLY A 20 3.45 2.62 4.99
N ALA A 21 3.98 1.88 5.96
CA ALA A 21 5.24 2.24 6.63
C ALA A 21 6.46 2.10 5.70
N ALA A 22 6.50 1.09 4.83
CA ALA A 22 7.55 0.96 3.82
C ALA A 22 7.49 2.10 2.78
N ALA A 23 6.29 2.52 2.36
CA ALA A 23 6.09 3.64 1.45
C ALA A 23 6.48 5.00 2.07
N ALA A 24 6.22 5.19 3.37
CA ALA A 24 6.62 6.39 4.12
C ALA A 24 8.13 6.46 4.37
N PHE A 25 8.78 5.33 4.68
CA PHE A 25 10.24 5.26 4.84
C PHE A 25 10.99 5.52 3.51
N ALA A 26 10.39 5.13 2.39
CA ALA A 26 10.94 5.37 1.05
C ALA A 26 10.82 6.82 0.56
N HIS A 27 9.81 7.57 1.03
CA HIS A 27 9.61 8.98 0.67
C HIS A 27 10.60 9.94 1.38
N GLY A 28 11.11 9.59 2.57
CA GLY A 28 12.01 10.46 3.35
C GLY A 28 13.48 10.43 2.90
N MET A 29 13.93 9.37 2.22
CA MET A 29 15.32 9.21 1.79
C MET A 29 15.40 9.37 0.28
N GLY A 30 15.81 10.53 -0.24
CA GLY A 30 15.90 10.83 -1.67
C GLY A 30 16.91 9.96 -2.43
N MET A 31 16.55 8.72 -2.77
CA MET A 31 17.34 7.84 -3.65
C MET A 31 16.64 7.66 -5.01
N GLY A 32 17.41 7.89 -6.08
CA GLY A 32 16.97 7.86 -7.48
C GLY A 32 16.76 6.46 -8.08
N HIS A 33 16.18 6.47 -9.28
CA HIS A 33 16.11 5.53 -10.43
C HIS A 33 16.33 3.99 -10.33
N GLY A 34 16.74 3.40 -9.20
CA GLY A 34 16.87 1.93 -9.00
C GLY A 34 15.85 1.30 -8.04
N ARG A 35 14.85 2.06 -7.59
CA ARG A 35 14.02 1.72 -6.42
C ARG A 35 12.94 0.63 -6.56
N PRO A 36 12.24 0.40 -7.68
CA PRO A 36 11.06 -0.48 -7.65
C PRO A 36 11.43 -1.94 -7.36
N ALA A 37 12.49 -2.46 -7.99
CA ALA A 37 12.98 -3.80 -7.72
C ALA A 37 13.50 -3.95 -6.28
N MET A 38 14.21 -2.93 -5.76
CA MET A 38 14.65 -2.91 -4.36
C MET A 38 13.45 -2.88 -3.39
N MET A 39 12.45 -2.05 -3.63
CA MET A 39 11.25 -1.95 -2.79
C MET A 39 10.48 -3.27 -2.77
N LYS A 40 10.29 -3.90 -3.94
CA LYS A 40 9.67 -5.22 -4.02
C LYS A 40 10.46 -6.28 -3.24
N ARG A 41 11.80 -6.27 -3.33
CA ARG A 41 12.67 -7.17 -2.57
C ARG A 41 12.56 -6.96 -1.07
N VAL A 42 12.65 -5.72 -0.61
CA VAL A 42 12.54 -5.37 0.82
C VAL A 42 11.18 -5.77 1.37
N ALA A 43 10.11 -5.44 0.66
CA ALA A 43 8.76 -5.81 1.08
C ALA A 43 8.53 -7.33 1.05
N SER A 44 9.14 -8.05 0.10
CA SER A 44 9.09 -9.52 0.08
C SER A 44 9.82 -10.12 1.29
N ALA A 45 11.00 -9.59 1.64
CA ALA A 45 11.73 -10.03 2.83
C ALA A 45 10.93 -9.78 4.12
N ILE A 46 10.28 -8.61 4.25
CA ILE A 46 9.39 -8.30 5.38
C ILE A 46 8.22 -9.29 5.45
N ILE A 47 7.61 -9.65 4.31
CA ILE A 47 6.55 -10.65 4.27
C ILE A 47 7.08 -12.00 4.73
N ASP A 48 8.27 -12.39 4.29
CA ASP A 48 8.88 -13.67 4.67
C ASP A 48 9.15 -13.74 6.18
N GLU A 49 9.73 -12.67 6.74
CA GLU A 49 9.96 -12.54 8.18
C GLU A 49 8.65 -12.55 8.98
N ALA A 50 7.58 -11.92 8.47
CA ALA A 50 6.27 -11.90 9.12
C ALA A 50 5.57 -13.28 9.10
N LEU A 51 5.80 -14.08 8.06
CA LEU A 51 5.21 -15.42 7.92
C LEU A 51 5.97 -16.49 8.69
N GLU A 52 7.24 -16.25 9.04
CA GLU A 52 8.08 -17.23 9.72
C GLU A 52 7.53 -17.68 11.09
N PRO A 53 7.13 -16.77 12.02
CA PRO A 53 6.53 -17.18 13.30
C PRO A 53 5.19 -17.91 13.13
N ALA A 54 4.49 -17.67 12.03
CA ALA A 54 3.22 -18.29 11.73
C ALA A 54 3.36 -19.72 11.19
N LYS A 55 4.58 -20.17 10.86
CA LYS A 55 4.84 -21.54 10.35
C LYS A 55 3.85 -21.93 9.25
N VAL A 56 3.67 -21.03 8.29
CA VAL A 56 2.73 -21.25 7.17
C VAL A 56 3.19 -22.42 6.32
N THR A 57 2.23 -23.21 5.80
CA THR A 57 2.57 -24.32 4.90
C THR A 57 3.10 -23.77 3.56
N PRO A 58 3.83 -24.58 2.77
CA PRO A 58 4.28 -24.18 1.45
C PRO A 58 3.13 -23.71 0.55
N GLU A 59 1.97 -24.35 0.63
CA GLU A 59 0.78 -24.00 -0.16
C GLU A 59 0.20 -22.66 0.27
N GLN A 60 0.12 -22.39 1.58
CA GLN A 60 -0.33 -21.09 2.10
C GLN A 60 0.62 -19.97 1.67
N ARG A 61 1.94 -20.22 1.77
CA ARG A 61 2.98 -19.27 1.34
C ARG A 61 2.86 -18.94 -0.14
N ALA A 62 2.69 -19.96 -1.00
CA ALA A 62 2.51 -19.77 -2.43
C ALA A 62 1.28 -18.89 -2.76
N LYS A 63 0.15 -19.13 -2.08
CA LYS A 63 -1.05 -18.29 -2.23
C LYS A 63 -0.79 -16.85 -1.81
N ILE A 64 -0.13 -16.63 -0.67
CA ILE A 64 0.21 -15.28 -0.18
C ILE A 64 1.16 -14.55 -1.14
N TYR A 65 2.11 -15.25 -1.74
CA TYR A 65 2.99 -14.66 -2.77
C TYR A 65 2.25 -14.26 -4.04
N ALA A 66 1.29 -15.07 -4.50
CA ALA A 66 0.46 -14.69 -5.63
C ALA A 66 -0.35 -13.41 -5.35
N VAL A 67 -0.91 -13.30 -4.14
CA VAL A 67 -1.61 -12.08 -3.68
C VAL A 67 -0.66 -10.88 -3.67
N ARG A 68 0.52 -11.04 -3.07
CA ARG A 68 1.58 -10.02 -3.02
C ARG A 68 1.93 -9.54 -4.44
N ASP A 69 2.17 -10.46 -5.37
CA ASP A 69 2.59 -10.12 -6.73
C ASP A 69 1.49 -9.36 -7.49
N ARG A 70 0.22 -9.69 -7.29
CA ARG A 70 -0.91 -8.91 -7.82
C ARG A 70 -0.94 -7.49 -7.26
N VAL A 71 -0.75 -7.32 -5.95
CA VAL A 71 -0.68 -6.00 -5.32
C VAL A 71 0.48 -5.17 -5.90
N PHE A 72 1.67 -5.77 -6.06
CA PHE A 72 2.79 -5.08 -6.69
C PHE A 72 2.52 -4.68 -8.14
N ALA A 73 1.86 -5.55 -8.91
CA ALA A 73 1.48 -5.23 -10.28
C ALA A 73 0.54 -4.00 -10.35
N SER A 74 -0.42 -3.87 -9.41
CA SER A 74 -1.28 -2.69 -9.33
C SER A 74 -0.51 -1.41 -8.98
N PHE A 75 0.46 -1.47 -8.06
CA PHE A 75 1.32 -0.32 -7.77
C PHE A 75 2.20 0.08 -8.96
N GLU A 76 2.74 -0.88 -9.70
CA GLU A 76 3.56 -0.60 -10.87
C GLU A 76 2.73 0.03 -11.99
N ALA A 77 1.50 -0.44 -12.23
CA ALA A 77 0.59 0.17 -13.19
C ALA A 77 0.30 1.66 -12.86
N GLN A 78 0.03 1.97 -11.58
CA GLN A 78 -0.18 3.36 -11.15
C GLN A 78 1.10 4.21 -11.27
N ARG A 79 2.27 3.61 -11.09
CA ARG A 79 3.54 4.31 -11.26
C ARG A 79 3.77 4.71 -12.71
N GLN A 80 3.44 3.83 -13.66
CA GLN A 80 3.61 4.08 -15.09
C GLN A 80 2.75 5.26 -15.56
N SER A 81 1.56 5.44 -14.99
CA SER A 81 0.69 6.59 -15.32
C SER A 81 1.14 7.92 -14.69
N ARG A 82 2.02 7.89 -13.67
CA ARG A 82 2.44 9.09 -12.92
C ARG A 82 3.06 10.19 -13.79
N GLY A 83 3.85 9.80 -14.79
CA GLY A 83 4.44 10.75 -15.74
C GLY A 83 3.39 11.47 -16.58
N ALA A 84 2.43 10.71 -17.12
CA ALA A 84 1.32 11.24 -17.90
C ALA A 84 0.45 12.18 -17.06
N HIS A 85 0.13 11.81 -15.82
CA HIS A 85 -0.65 12.69 -14.93
C HIS A 85 0.05 14.00 -14.60
N MET A 86 1.37 13.98 -14.44
CA MET A 86 2.12 15.21 -14.22
C MET A 86 2.05 16.11 -15.46
N GLN A 87 2.24 15.55 -16.64
CA GLN A 87 2.14 16.31 -17.90
C GLN A 87 0.73 16.89 -18.10
N GLU A 88 -0.31 16.11 -17.81
CA GLU A 88 -1.69 16.59 -17.92
C GLU A 88 -2.02 17.68 -16.90
N ALA A 89 -1.54 17.55 -15.65
CA ALA A 89 -1.69 18.58 -14.63
C ALA A 89 -0.99 19.89 -15.03
N LEU A 90 0.22 19.80 -15.59
CA LEU A 90 0.94 20.97 -16.10
C LEU A 90 0.20 21.61 -17.29
N ALA A 91 -0.28 20.80 -18.23
CA ALA A 91 -1.03 21.31 -19.38
C ALA A 91 -2.36 21.98 -18.97
N LEU A 92 -3.05 21.49 -17.94
CA LEU A 92 -4.22 22.14 -17.37
C LEU A 92 -3.88 23.47 -16.68
N PHE A 93 -2.70 23.55 -16.07
CA PHE A 93 -2.24 24.73 -15.36
C PHE A 93 -1.73 25.84 -16.29
N GLU A 94 -1.06 25.46 -17.39
CA GLU A 94 -0.52 26.38 -18.40
C GLU A 94 -1.57 26.87 -19.41
N ALA A 95 -2.80 26.37 -19.35
CA ALA A 95 -3.87 26.77 -20.26
C ALA A 95 -4.29 28.24 -20.06
N ASP A 96 -4.52 28.97 -21.18
CA ASP A 96 -4.94 30.38 -21.17
C ASP A 96 -6.24 30.63 -20.39
N ALA A 97 -7.10 29.62 -20.28
CA ALA A 97 -8.30 29.63 -19.47
C ALA A 97 -8.51 28.27 -18.81
N VAL A 98 -9.10 28.27 -17.60
CA VAL A 98 -9.42 27.06 -16.86
C VAL A 98 -10.60 26.33 -17.50
N ASP A 99 -10.34 25.16 -18.08
CA ASP A 99 -11.38 24.24 -18.54
C ASP A 99 -11.88 23.38 -17.38
N ALA A 100 -13.03 23.74 -16.83
CA ALA A 100 -13.64 23.04 -15.70
C ALA A 100 -14.02 21.58 -16.03
N GLY A 101 -14.37 21.28 -17.28
CA GLY A 101 -14.72 19.93 -17.73
C GLY A 101 -13.50 19.03 -17.73
N ARG A 102 -12.38 19.50 -18.29
CA ARG A 102 -11.11 18.75 -18.28
C ARG A 102 -10.54 18.59 -16.88
N LEU A 103 -10.64 19.60 -16.02
CA LEU A 103 -10.21 19.49 -14.62
C LEU A 103 -11.03 18.44 -13.86
N THR A 104 -12.34 18.40 -14.09
CA THR A 104 -13.23 17.40 -13.48
C THR A 104 -12.90 16.00 -13.98
N ALA A 105 -12.70 15.82 -15.29
CA ALA A 105 -12.31 14.53 -15.87
C ALA A 105 -10.98 14.02 -15.31
N PHE A 106 -9.96 14.89 -15.24
CA PHE A 106 -8.67 14.55 -14.65
C PHE A 106 -8.83 14.10 -13.19
N ARG A 107 -9.58 14.85 -12.39
CA ARG A 107 -9.88 14.47 -11.00
C ARG A 107 -10.57 13.10 -10.91
N THR A 108 -11.61 12.87 -11.71
CA THR A 108 -12.37 11.60 -11.71
C THR A 108 -11.47 10.42 -12.09
N GLN A 109 -10.57 10.59 -13.06
CA GLN A 109 -9.59 9.57 -13.41
C GLN A 109 -8.66 9.26 -12.24
N ARG A 110 -8.11 10.29 -11.58
CA ARG A 110 -7.24 10.11 -10.39
C ARG A 110 -7.97 9.35 -9.28
N GLU A 111 -9.22 9.72 -9.00
CA GLU A 111 -10.04 9.04 -7.99
C GLU A 111 -10.32 7.57 -8.35
N ALA A 112 -10.59 7.27 -9.63
CA ALA A 112 -10.82 5.91 -10.10
C ALA A 112 -9.59 5.02 -9.92
N GLU A 113 -8.40 5.51 -10.29
CA GLU A 113 -7.15 4.77 -10.11
C GLU A 113 -6.83 4.51 -8.63
N HIS A 114 -7.05 5.51 -7.77
CA HIS A 114 -6.87 5.34 -6.33
C HIS A 114 -7.86 4.35 -5.75
N ARG A 115 -9.12 4.38 -6.20
CA ARG A 115 -10.15 3.42 -5.79
C ARG A 115 -9.76 2.00 -6.19
N GLN A 116 -9.35 1.80 -7.44
CA GLN A 116 -8.93 0.49 -7.95
C GLN A 116 -7.78 -0.10 -7.12
N LEU A 117 -6.77 0.71 -6.78
CA LEU A 117 -5.68 0.26 -5.91
C LEU A 117 -6.19 -0.10 -4.50
N GLY A 118 -7.07 0.72 -3.95
CA GLY A 118 -7.70 0.48 -2.64
C GLY A 118 -8.51 -0.83 -2.61
N ASP A 119 -9.24 -1.12 -3.68
CA ASP A 119 -10.02 -2.34 -3.84
C ASP A 119 -9.09 -3.57 -3.93
N THR A 120 -8.00 -3.49 -4.71
CA THR A 120 -7.00 -4.56 -4.79
C THR A 120 -6.38 -4.87 -3.41
N ILE A 121 -6.06 -3.85 -2.62
CA ILE A 121 -5.48 -4.03 -1.28
C ILE A 121 -6.51 -4.63 -0.31
N SER A 122 -7.75 -4.16 -0.36
CA SER A 122 -8.86 -4.67 0.46
C SER A 122 -9.11 -6.15 0.17
N GLN A 123 -9.15 -6.51 -1.10
CA GLN A 123 -9.31 -7.90 -1.54
C GLN A 123 -8.11 -8.75 -1.12
N ALA A 124 -6.88 -8.25 -1.27
CA ALA A 124 -5.68 -8.95 -0.84
C ALA A 124 -5.70 -9.26 0.68
N LEU A 125 -6.20 -8.33 1.50
CA LEU A 125 -6.32 -8.55 2.94
C LEU A 125 -7.29 -9.69 3.26
N VAL A 126 -8.45 -9.73 2.60
CA VAL A 126 -9.45 -10.80 2.75
C VAL A 126 -8.85 -12.14 2.32
N GLU A 127 -8.20 -12.19 1.16
CA GLU A 127 -7.60 -13.43 0.66
C GLU A 127 -6.49 -13.97 1.58
N VAL A 128 -5.60 -13.12 2.09
CA VAL A 128 -4.58 -13.53 3.08
C VAL A 128 -5.22 -13.98 4.39
N HIS A 129 -6.27 -13.29 4.84
CA HIS A 129 -7.02 -13.67 6.03
C HIS A 129 -7.58 -15.09 5.91
N ASP A 130 -8.17 -15.41 4.76
CA ASP A 130 -8.83 -16.70 4.51
C ASP A 130 -7.83 -17.85 4.27
N VAL A 131 -6.63 -17.54 3.76
CA VAL A 131 -5.54 -18.52 3.61
C VAL A 131 -4.96 -18.93 4.96
N LEU A 132 -4.86 -18.01 5.91
CA LEU A 132 -4.26 -18.24 7.22
C LEU A 132 -5.28 -18.75 8.24
N THR A 133 -4.86 -19.62 9.15
CA THR A 133 -5.68 -19.99 10.32
C THR A 133 -5.72 -18.85 11.36
N PRO A 134 -6.69 -18.85 12.29
CA PRO A 134 -6.74 -17.83 13.35
C PRO A 134 -5.44 -17.71 14.16
N ALA A 135 -4.80 -18.85 14.48
CA ALA A 135 -3.53 -18.86 15.21
C ALA A 135 -2.39 -18.24 14.39
N GLN A 136 -2.33 -18.54 13.09
CA GLN A 136 -1.34 -17.96 12.18
C GLN A 136 -1.52 -16.45 12.02
N ARG A 137 -2.76 -15.98 11.86
CA ARG A 137 -3.06 -14.53 11.81
C ARG A 137 -2.61 -13.81 13.07
N LYS A 138 -2.81 -14.43 14.24
CA LYS A 138 -2.31 -13.89 15.50
C LYS A 138 -0.79 -13.80 15.53
N ALA A 139 -0.08 -14.85 15.10
CA ALA A 139 1.39 -14.85 15.05
C ALA A 139 1.93 -13.75 14.12
N VAL A 140 1.34 -13.59 12.93
CA VAL A 140 1.68 -12.49 12.01
C VAL A 140 1.43 -11.14 12.68
N ALA A 141 0.25 -10.93 13.27
CA ALA A 141 -0.09 -9.65 13.93
C ALA A 141 0.85 -9.33 15.10
N ASP A 142 1.25 -10.33 15.89
CA ASP A 142 2.19 -10.18 17.00
C ASP A 142 3.59 -9.78 16.48
N TRP A 143 4.07 -10.41 15.40
CA TRP A 143 5.30 -10.01 14.72
C TRP A 143 5.24 -8.56 14.20
N VAL A 144 4.12 -8.16 13.58
CA VAL A 144 3.94 -6.78 13.08
C VAL A 144 4.03 -5.76 14.20
N ARG A 145 3.36 -6.00 15.34
CA ARG A 145 3.42 -5.08 16.49
C ARG A 145 4.83 -4.95 17.05
N ALA A 146 5.56 -6.06 17.14
CA ALA A 146 6.94 -6.08 17.64
C ALA A 146 7.92 -5.32 16.71
N ASN A 147 7.65 -5.32 15.41
CA ASN A 147 8.52 -4.71 14.40
C ASN A 147 8.03 -3.35 13.90
N HIS A 148 6.92 -2.82 14.43
CA HIS A 148 6.44 -1.48 14.10
C HIS A 148 7.32 -0.42 14.78
N PRO A 149 7.82 0.60 14.05
CA PRO A 149 8.76 1.60 14.58
C PRO A 149 8.22 2.46 15.74
N GLY A 150 6.93 2.36 16.07
CA GLY A 150 6.30 3.07 17.19
C GLY A 150 6.34 2.35 18.56
N HIS A 151 7.12 1.29 18.73
CA HIS A 151 7.24 0.53 19.99
C HIS A 151 8.66 0.53 20.61
N ARG A 152 9.58 1.34 20.08
CA ARG A 152 10.85 1.65 20.75
C ARG A 152 10.71 3.00 21.45
N GLY A 153 10.24 2.96 22.69
CA GLY A 153 10.46 4.04 23.67
C GLY A 153 11.89 4.01 24.17
#